data_AF-B7F8P1-F1
#
_entry.id   AF-B7F8P1-F1
#
_cell.length_a   1.000
_cell.length_b   1.000
_cell.length_c   1.000
_cell.angle_alpha   90.00
_cell.angle_beta   90.00
_cell.angle_gamma   90.00
#
_symmetry.space_group_name_H-M   'P 1'
#
loop_
_entity.id
_entity.type
_entity.pdbx_description
1 polymer ?
#
loop_
_entity_poly.entity_id
_entity_poly.type
_entity_poly.pdbx_seq_one_letter_code
_entity_poly.pdbx_strand_id
1 'polypeptide(L)'
;MGYHDGDNMHGVPYDFRYAAPIPGQASQVYSRHFKEFMELVEAASRKHRKKAIILGHSLGGMVVLEFVRSTPLAWRNRYIEHLFLVAPTLAPGFMGPVKNLASGPNDILCVPDATDLSLRPMWRSFEASIANFPSPGVFGHEPIVITNQRNYSAYDLEDLLAAVGFGDGIEPFRRRMVARMSYFEAPMVPLTCINGVGNRTPRQLVYWDGNFDEPAQLVYGDRDGAVNLISMLAFNEEMRRQPGQRGQFKSIKVENASHRGILTDEWALKRVMQEILEANRDSS
;
A
#
# COMPACT_ATOMS: atom_id res chain seq x y z
N MET A 1 21.08 15.80 6.65
CA MET A 1 20.17 16.43 5.67
C MET A 1 19.54 17.74 6.17
N GLY A 2 19.87 18.27 7.37
CA GLY A 2 19.31 19.55 7.84
C GLY A 2 17.84 19.50 8.27
N TYR A 3 17.26 18.30 8.35
CA TYR A 3 15.92 18.09 8.89
C TYR A 3 15.97 17.99 10.41
N HIS A 4 14.97 18.59 11.05
CA HIS A 4 14.75 18.67 12.49
C HIS A 4 13.33 18.19 12.77
N ASP A 5 13.23 17.16 13.60
CA ASP A 5 11.95 16.60 14.02
C ASP A 5 11.07 17.65 14.73
N GLY A 6 9.79 17.67 14.39
CA GLY A 6 8.81 18.64 14.89
C GLY A 6 8.93 20.05 14.29
N ASP A 7 9.94 20.34 13.48
CA ASP A 7 10.12 21.66 12.84
C ASP A 7 9.89 21.64 11.33
N ASN A 8 10.76 20.94 10.58
CA ASN A 8 10.68 20.81 9.13
C ASN A 8 10.58 19.34 8.67
N MET A 9 10.45 18.43 9.64
CA MET A 9 10.14 17.02 9.48
C MET A 9 9.06 16.65 10.50
N HIS A 10 7.97 16.07 10.04
CA HIS A 10 6.84 15.73 10.89
C HIS A 10 6.39 14.29 10.64
N GLY A 11 6.17 13.54 11.71
CA GLY A 11 5.41 12.30 11.66
C GLY A 11 3.91 12.59 11.57
N VAL A 12 3.19 11.78 10.79
CA VAL A 12 1.73 11.87 10.64
C VAL A 12 1.14 10.51 11.03
N PRO A 13 0.99 10.24 12.34
CA PRO A 13 0.47 8.97 12.81
C PRO A 13 -1.00 8.80 12.44
N TYR A 14 -1.38 7.58 12.06
CA TYR A 14 -2.75 7.22 11.69
C TYR A 14 -3.11 5.86 12.28
N ASP A 15 -4.42 5.58 12.35
CA ASP A 15 -4.90 4.28 12.79
C ASP A 15 -4.82 3.25 11.65
N PHE A 16 -3.74 2.46 11.67
CA PHE A 16 -3.45 1.47 10.64
C PHE A 16 -4.45 0.31 10.58
N ARG A 17 -5.37 0.20 11.55
CA ARG A 17 -6.44 -0.82 11.53
C ARG A 17 -7.49 -0.51 10.48
N TYR A 18 -7.61 0.75 10.07
CA TYR A 18 -8.59 1.21 9.09
C TYR A 18 -7.95 1.37 7.71
N ALA A 19 -8.73 1.09 6.66
CA ALA A 19 -8.31 1.41 5.30
C ALA A 19 -8.65 2.88 4.98
N ALA A 20 -7.71 3.62 4.38
CA ALA A 20 -8.01 4.95 3.86
C ALA A 20 -9.19 4.87 2.89
N PRO A 21 -10.13 5.84 2.88
CA PRO A 21 -11.18 5.87 1.87
C PRO A 21 -10.61 6.28 0.52
N ILE A 22 -11.10 5.70 -0.58
CA ILE A 22 -10.97 6.35 -1.89
C ILE A 22 -11.89 7.59 -1.92
N PRO A 23 -11.62 8.60 -2.76
CA PRO A 23 -12.55 9.72 -2.96
C PRO A 23 -14.00 9.27 -3.17
N GLY A 24 -14.91 9.90 -2.41
CA GLY A 24 -16.34 9.55 -2.39
C GLY A 24 -16.75 8.53 -1.33
N GLN A 25 -15.82 7.79 -0.71
CA GLN A 25 -16.13 6.92 0.42
C GLN A 25 -16.07 7.65 1.76
N ALA A 26 -17.02 7.35 2.65
CA ALA A 26 -17.03 7.88 4.00
C ALA A 26 -16.08 7.08 4.91
N SER A 27 -15.33 7.77 5.77
CA SER A 27 -14.56 7.18 6.85
C SER A 27 -14.40 8.18 7.98
N GLN A 28 -15.05 7.97 9.13
CA GLN A 28 -14.96 8.91 10.24
C GLN A 28 -13.52 9.07 10.75
N VAL A 29 -12.76 7.96 10.78
CA VAL A 29 -11.36 7.92 11.20
C VAL A 29 -10.50 8.78 10.28
N TYR A 30 -10.60 8.56 8.97
CA TYR A 30 -9.77 9.27 8.00
C TYR A 30 -10.27 10.69 7.67
N SER A 31 -11.57 10.99 7.79
CA SER A 31 -12.08 12.35 7.59
C SER A 31 -11.43 13.34 8.57
N ARG A 32 -11.29 12.95 9.85
CA ARG A 32 -10.57 13.76 10.83
C ARG A 32 -9.08 13.80 10.52
N HIS A 33 -8.48 12.63 10.32
CA HIS A 33 -7.04 12.52 10.08
C HIS A 33 -6.57 13.32 8.85
N PHE A 34 -7.29 13.25 7.72
CA PHE A 34 -6.97 14.00 6.51
C PHE A 34 -7.13 15.51 6.70
N LYS A 35 -8.12 15.94 7.49
CA LYS A 35 -8.25 17.36 7.84
C LYS A 35 -7.04 17.85 8.65
N GLU A 36 -6.66 17.12 9.70
CA GLU A 36 -5.49 17.45 10.53
C GLU A 36 -4.19 17.41 9.72
N PHE A 37 -4.05 16.45 8.80
CA PHE A 37 -2.90 16.37 7.91
C PHE A 37 -2.84 17.56 6.93
N MET A 38 -3.98 17.97 6.35
CA MET A 38 -4.07 19.16 5.52
C MET A 38 -3.64 20.42 6.30
N GLU A 39 -4.13 20.60 7.53
CA GLU A 39 -3.76 21.72 8.42
C GLU A 39 -2.26 21.73 8.74
N LEU A 40 -1.67 20.57 9.01
CA LEU A 40 -0.22 20.42 9.24
C LEU A 40 0.59 20.84 8.01
N VAL A 41 0.23 20.34 6.83
CA VAL A 41 0.92 20.69 5.58
C VAL A 41 0.88 22.19 5.34
N GLU A 42 -0.28 22.82 5.56
CA GLU A 42 -0.41 24.26 5.43
C GLU A 42 0.43 25.04 6.45
N ALA A 43 0.44 24.61 7.72
CA ALA A 43 1.19 25.25 8.78
C ALA A 43 2.71 25.16 8.53
N ALA A 44 3.20 23.96 8.19
CA ALA A 44 4.60 23.74 7.84
C ALA A 44 5.00 24.55 6.61
N SER A 45 4.14 24.57 5.58
CA SER A 45 4.40 25.32 4.34
C SER A 45 4.46 26.83 4.58
N ARG A 46 3.54 27.38 5.39
CA ARG A 46 3.57 28.81 5.76
C ARG A 46 4.82 29.17 6.57
N LYS A 47 5.20 28.33 7.53
CA LYS A 47 6.36 28.55 8.39
C LYS A 47 7.67 28.60 7.60
N HIS A 48 7.85 27.65 6.69
CA HIS A 48 9.10 27.50 5.93
C HIS A 48 9.07 28.15 4.54
N ARG A 49 7.92 28.72 4.13
CA ARG A 49 7.68 29.31 2.81
C ARG A 49 8.05 28.39 1.65
N LYS A 50 7.82 27.08 1.84
CA LYS A 50 8.07 26.03 0.86
C LYS A 50 6.87 25.10 0.78
N LYS A 51 6.68 24.44 -0.37
CA LYS A 51 5.72 23.35 -0.46
C LYS A 51 6.24 22.12 0.30
N ALA A 52 5.36 21.22 0.69
CA ALA A 52 5.68 20.03 1.45
C ALA A 52 6.03 18.85 0.53
N ILE A 53 7.06 18.11 0.91
CA ILE A 53 7.31 16.76 0.39
C ILE A 53 6.57 15.79 1.31
N ILE A 54 5.72 14.93 0.74
CA ILE A 54 4.98 13.90 1.46
C ILE A 54 5.59 12.54 1.11
N LEU A 55 5.90 11.74 2.12
CA LEU A 55 6.42 10.38 1.95
C LEU A 55 5.53 9.39 2.69
N GLY A 56 5.12 8.32 2.00
CA GLY A 56 4.44 7.19 2.59
C GLY A 56 5.16 5.88 2.29
N HIS A 57 5.29 5.02 3.29
CA HIS A 57 5.85 3.67 3.16
C HIS A 57 4.78 2.61 3.32
N SER A 58 4.80 1.53 2.52
CA SER A 58 3.89 0.38 2.70
C SER A 58 2.43 0.84 2.71
N LEU A 59 1.66 0.47 3.74
CA LEU A 59 0.29 0.94 3.94
C LEU A 59 0.19 2.48 4.03
N GLY A 60 1.20 3.13 4.61
CA GLY A 60 1.28 4.59 4.65
C GLY A 60 1.37 5.20 3.25
N GLY A 61 1.97 4.49 2.29
CA GLY A 61 1.96 4.85 0.87
C GLY A 61 0.54 4.90 0.29
N MET A 62 -0.31 3.93 0.65
CA MET A 62 -1.74 3.97 0.31
C MET A 62 -2.40 5.21 0.92
N VAL A 63 -2.18 5.43 2.21
CA VAL A 63 -2.83 6.51 2.98
C VAL A 63 -2.50 7.87 2.40
N VAL A 64 -1.21 8.16 2.14
CA VAL A 64 -0.81 9.45 1.58
C VAL A 64 -1.29 9.62 0.14
N LEU A 65 -1.38 8.55 -0.65
CA LEU A 65 -1.94 8.62 -2.00
C LEU A 65 -3.42 8.99 -1.96
N GLU A 66 -4.21 8.35 -1.10
CA GLU A 66 -5.64 8.67 -0.98
C GLU A 66 -5.88 10.04 -0.33
N PHE A 67 -5.03 10.46 0.62
CA PHE A 67 -5.05 11.83 1.14
C PHE A 67 -4.89 12.84 0.01
N VAL A 68 -3.83 12.70 -0.80
CA VAL A 68 -3.57 13.62 -1.90
C VAL A 68 -4.72 13.62 -2.89
N ARG A 69 -5.23 12.46 -3.31
CA ARG A 69 -6.41 12.36 -4.20
C ARG A 69 -7.67 13.00 -3.63
N SER A 70 -7.84 12.99 -2.31
CA SER A 70 -9.01 13.55 -1.62
C SER A 70 -8.98 15.07 -1.44
N THR A 71 -7.85 15.73 -1.74
CA THR A 71 -7.73 17.19 -1.60
C THR A 71 -8.07 17.92 -2.90
N PRO A 72 -8.53 19.19 -2.88
CA PRO A 72 -8.76 19.94 -4.12
C PRO A 72 -7.48 20.14 -4.95
N LEU A 73 -7.57 20.08 -6.28
CA LEU A 73 -6.40 20.27 -7.16
C LEU A 73 -5.66 21.59 -6.90
N ALA A 74 -6.40 22.69 -6.71
CA ALA A 74 -5.81 23.99 -6.39
C ALA A 74 -5.02 23.98 -5.07
N TRP A 75 -5.46 23.17 -4.09
CA TRP A 75 -4.76 23.00 -2.82
C TRP A 75 -3.45 22.22 -3.02
N ARG A 76 -3.51 21.09 -3.73
CA ARG A 76 -2.32 20.26 -4.04
C ARG A 76 -1.26 21.07 -4.78
N ASN A 77 -1.65 21.82 -5.82
CA ASN A 77 -0.74 22.66 -6.59
C ASN A 77 -0.05 23.73 -5.74
N ARG A 78 -0.74 24.23 -4.71
CA ARG A 78 -0.24 25.26 -3.81
C ARG A 78 0.71 24.70 -2.75
N TYR A 79 0.44 23.51 -2.22
CA TYR A 79 1.09 23.04 -1.00
C TYR A 79 1.94 21.78 -1.14
N ILE A 80 1.78 20.99 -2.21
CA ILE A 80 2.54 19.75 -2.40
C ILE A 80 3.66 20.02 -3.41
N GLU A 81 4.89 19.77 -2.97
CA GLU A 81 6.06 19.76 -3.83
C GLU A 81 6.16 18.43 -4.54
N HIS A 82 6.14 17.35 -3.76
CA HIS A 82 6.40 16.01 -4.26
C HIS A 82 5.75 14.96 -3.37
N LEU A 83 5.28 13.88 -3.99
CA LEU A 83 4.76 12.69 -3.33
C LEU A 83 5.71 11.52 -3.57
N PHE A 84 6.28 10.98 -2.50
CA PHE A 84 7.08 9.76 -2.51
C PHE A 84 6.26 8.59 -1.97
N LEU A 85 6.11 7.56 -2.80
CA LEU A 85 5.53 6.29 -2.39
C LEU A 85 6.64 5.24 -2.35
N VAL A 86 7.01 4.80 -1.16
CA VAL A 86 8.10 3.84 -0.95
C VAL A 86 7.51 2.47 -0.59
N ALA A 87 7.71 1.48 -1.46
CA ALA A 87 7.12 0.16 -1.38
C ALA A 87 5.61 0.19 -1.02
N PRO A 88 4.77 1.00 -1.70
CA PRO A 88 3.39 1.22 -1.28
C PRO A 88 2.51 -0.02 -1.49
N THR A 89 1.49 -0.20 -0.65
CA THR A 89 0.41 -1.16 -0.90
C THR A 89 -0.75 -0.46 -1.63
N LEU A 90 -1.04 -0.84 -2.87
CA LEU A 90 -1.96 -0.08 -3.73
C LEU A 90 -3.17 -0.90 -4.15
N ALA A 91 -4.13 -0.24 -4.82
CA ALA A 91 -5.38 -0.86 -5.29
C ALA A 91 -5.21 -2.10 -6.20
N PRO A 92 -4.15 -2.23 -7.02
CA PRO A 92 -3.84 -3.49 -7.71
C PRO A 92 -3.71 -4.71 -6.80
N GLY A 93 -3.40 -4.50 -5.52
CA GLY A 93 -3.31 -5.56 -4.52
C GLY A 93 -2.05 -6.40 -4.62
N PHE A 94 -1.89 -7.35 -3.70
CA PHE A 94 -0.74 -8.28 -3.67
C PHE A 94 -1.08 -9.52 -2.82
N MET A 95 -0.21 -10.52 -2.78
CA MET A 95 -0.49 -11.79 -2.11
C MET A 95 -0.36 -11.75 -0.57
N GLY A 96 0.33 -10.77 -0.02
CA GLY A 96 0.56 -10.65 1.43
C GLY A 96 -0.73 -10.63 2.27
N PRO A 97 -1.73 -9.78 1.95
CA PRO A 97 -3.00 -9.73 2.68
C PRO A 97 -3.77 -11.05 2.65
N VAL A 98 -3.74 -11.78 1.53
CA VAL A 98 -4.39 -13.10 1.41
C VAL A 98 -3.72 -14.11 2.33
N LYS A 99 -2.37 -14.17 2.30
CA LYS A 99 -1.58 -15.03 3.21
C LYS A 99 -1.89 -14.70 4.68
N ASN A 100 -1.86 -13.41 5.03
CA ASN A 100 -2.03 -12.97 6.41
C ASN A 100 -3.47 -13.16 6.91
N LEU A 101 -4.46 -13.07 6.02
CA LEU A 101 -5.85 -13.35 6.38
C LEU A 101 -6.06 -14.84 6.67
N ALA A 102 -5.42 -15.72 5.90
CA ALA A 102 -5.51 -17.17 6.07
C ALA A 102 -4.73 -17.66 7.29
N SER A 103 -3.42 -17.34 7.36
CA SER A 103 -2.50 -17.92 8.34
C SER A 103 -2.19 -17.01 9.54
N GLY A 104 -2.46 -15.70 9.45
CA GLY A 104 -2.12 -14.70 10.48
C GLY A 104 -0.92 -13.80 10.11
N PRO A 105 -0.71 -12.68 10.83
CA PRO A 105 0.18 -11.59 10.42
C PRO A 105 1.67 -11.72 10.86
N ASN A 106 2.28 -12.91 10.71
CA ASN A 106 3.66 -13.23 11.15
C ASN A 106 4.70 -12.15 10.79
N ASP A 107 4.59 -11.66 9.55
CA ASP A 107 5.57 -10.75 8.94
C ASP A 107 5.21 -9.27 9.13
N ILE A 108 4.20 -8.94 9.96
CA ILE A 108 3.71 -7.58 10.18
C ILE A 108 3.74 -7.20 11.66
N LEU A 109 3.29 -8.08 12.55
CA LEU A 109 3.15 -7.80 13.98
C LEU A 109 3.98 -8.79 14.80
N CYS A 110 4.86 -8.27 15.65
CA CYS A 110 5.61 -9.08 16.61
C CYS A 110 4.98 -8.92 17.99
N VAL A 111 4.22 -9.92 18.42
CA VAL A 111 3.65 -10.01 19.76
C VAL A 111 4.36 -11.17 20.48
N PRO A 112 5.05 -10.93 21.61
CA PRO A 112 5.72 -11.99 22.37
C PRO A 112 4.76 -13.15 22.68
N ASP A 113 5.25 -14.39 22.55
CA ASP A 113 4.55 -15.64 22.85
C ASP A 113 3.27 -15.92 22.02
N ALA A 114 2.94 -15.06 21.05
CA ALA A 114 1.82 -15.26 20.15
C ALA A 114 2.24 -16.06 18.90
N THR A 115 1.36 -16.95 18.45
CA THR A 115 1.45 -17.60 17.14
C THR A 115 0.65 -16.83 16.09
N ASP A 116 0.93 -17.04 14.81
CA ASP A 116 0.19 -16.38 13.72
C ASP A 116 -1.31 -16.64 13.81
N LEU A 117 -1.68 -17.89 14.07
CA LEU A 117 -3.08 -18.29 14.24
C LEU A 117 -3.74 -17.61 15.43
N SER A 118 -3.00 -17.41 16.53
CA SER A 118 -3.52 -16.69 17.71
C SER A 118 -3.75 -15.20 17.42
N LEU A 119 -2.96 -14.61 16.52
CA LEU A 119 -3.11 -13.22 16.10
C LEU A 119 -4.15 -13.03 14.98
N ARG A 120 -4.53 -14.12 14.30
CA ARG A 120 -5.45 -14.09 13.15
C ARG A 120 -6.82 -13.45 13.47
N PRO A 121 -7.49 -13.72 14.60
CA PRO A 121 -8.76 -13.06 14.93
C PRO A 121 -8.60 -11.54 15.06
N MET A 122 -7.52 -11.09 15.70
CA MET A 122 -7.20 -9.67 15.82
C MET A 122 -6.92 -9.05 14.45
N TRP A 123 -6.11 -9.70 13.61
CA TRP A 123 -5.83 -9.21 12.26
C TRP A 123 -7.10 -9.09 11.41
N ARG A 124 -7.97 -10.11 11.45
CA ARG A 124 -9.27 -10.13 10.77
C ARG A 124 -10.24 -9.06 11.27
N SER A 125 -10.03 -8.52 12.48
CA SER A 125 -10.82 -7.38 12.99
C SER A 125 -10.45 -6.04 12.34
N PHE A 126 -9.30 -5.95 11.66
CA PHE A 126 -8.86 -4.72 11.00
C PHE A 126 -9.48 -4.62 9.60
N GLU A 127 -10.08 -3.47 9.29
CA GLU A 127 -10.54 -3.16 7.93
C GLU A 127 -9.37 -3.22 6.92
N ALA A 128 -8.17 -2.80 7.34
CA ALA A 128 -6.98 -2.83 6.50
C ALA A 128 -6.56 -4.25 6.07
N SER A 129 -6.98 -5.30 6.79
CA SER A 129 -6.61 -6.70 6.48
C SER A 129 -7.09 -7.18 5.11
N ILE A 130 -8.14 -6.55 4.58
CA ILE A 130 -8.77 -6.88 3.29
C ILE A 130 -8.59 -5.76 2.24
N ALA A 131 -7.87 -4.69 2.55
CA ALA A 131 -7.83 -3.48 1.73
C ALA A 131 -7.03 -3.60 0.43
N ASN A 132 -6.02 -4.47 0.41
CA ASN A 132 -5.07 -4.62 -0.69
C ASN A 132 -5.06 -6.05 -1.26
N PHE A 133 -6.22 -6.69 -1.28
CA PHE A 133 -6.39 -7.99 -1.94
C PHE A 133 -6.10 -7.88 -3.44
N PRO A 134 -5.54 -8.94 -4.06
CA PRO A 134 -5.27 -8.97 -5.51
C PRO A 134 -6.48 -8.54 -6.33
N SER A 135 -6.34 -7.50 -7.15
CA SER A 135 -7.48 -7.04 -7.96
C SER A 135 -7.69 -7.94 -9.18
N PRO A 136 -8.95 -8.23 -9.57
CA PRO A 136 -9.23 -9.04 -10.75
C PRO A 136 -8.63 -8.48 -12.04
N GLY A 137 -8.64 -7.15 -12.20
CA GLY A 137 -8.09 -6.48 -13.38
C GLY A 137 -6.58 -6.64 -13.57
N VAL A 138 -5.84 -7.02 -12.52
CA VAL A 138 -4.38 -7.19 -12.56
C VAL A 138 -3.97 -8.65 -12.45
N PHE A 139 -4.63 -9.42 -11.57
CA PHE A 139 -4.29 -10.82 -11.33
C PHE A 139 -5.05 -11.79 -12.25
N GLY A 140 -6.15 -11.35 -12.85
CA GLY A 140 -6.93 -12.13 -13.80
C GLY A 140 -7.46 -13.43 -13.21
N HIS A 141 -7.53 -14.46 -14.06
CA HIS A 141 -8.00 -15.79 -13.71
C HIS A 141 -6.91 -16.72 -13.17
N GLU A 142 -5.68 -16.23 -13.01
CA GLU A 142 -4.62 -17.04 -12.40
C GLU A 142 -5.03 -17.40 -10.96
N PRO A 143 -4.98 -18.68 -10.57
CA PRO A 143 -5.25 -19.07 -9.19
C PRO A 143 -4.28 -18.38 -8.23
N ILE A 144 -4.83 -17.66 -7.25
CA ILE A 144 -4.06 -17.05 -6.17
C ILE A 144 -4.03 -17.95 -4.93
N VAL A 145 -5.05 -18.81 -4.77
CA VAL A 145 -5.11 -19.88 -3.76
C VAL A 145 -5.51 -21.19 -4.44
N ILE A 146 -4.76 -22.25 -4.15
CA ILE A 146 -4.94 -23.59 -4.72
C ILE A 146 -5.23 -24.56 -3.57
N THR A 147 -6.29 -25.35 -3.72
CA THR A 147 -6.63 -26.46 -2.83
C THR A 147 -6.93 -27.71 -3.65
N ASN A 148 -7.02 -28.89 -3.03
CA ASN A 148 -7.42 -30.10 -3.75
C ASN A 148 -8.89 -30.05 -4.24
N GLN A 149 -9.75 -29.26 -3.60
CA GLN A 149 -11.18 -29.20 -3.95
C GLN A 149 -11.51 -28.07 -4.94
N ARG A 150 -10.87 -26.91 -4.80
CA ARG A 150 -11.13 -25.72 -5.59
C ARG A 150 -9.92 -24.80 -5.67
N ASN A 151 -9.74 -24.18 -6.84
CA ASN A 151 -8.83 -23.07 -7.05
C ASN A 151 -9.60 -21.76 -6.98
N TYR A 152 -9.01 -20.75 -6.34
CA TYR A 152 -9.58 -19.41 -6.20
C TYR A 152 -8.69 -18.43 -6.95
N SER A 153 -9.27 -17.71 -7.90
CA SER A 153 -8.66 -16.57 -8.57
C SER A 153 -9.00 -15.27 -7.84
N ALA A 154 -8.49 -14.14 -8.33
CA ALA A 154 -8.87 -12.82 -7.83
C ALA A 154 -10.37 -12.50 -8.03
N TYR A 155 -11.07 -13.22 -8.93
CA TYR A 155 -12.52 -13.11 -9.09
C TYR A 155 -13.31 -13.86 -8.00
N ASP A 156 -12.68 -14.81 -7.30
CA ASP A 156 -13.33 -15.70 -6.33
C ASP A 156 -13.13 -15.21 -4.88
N LEU A 157 -12.81 -13.94 -4.66
CA LEU A 157 -12.40 -13.45 -3.34
C LEU A 157 -13.49 -13.58 -2.27
N GLU A 158 -14.77 -13.35 -2.58
CA GLU A 158 -15.85 -13.55 -1.61
C GLU A 158 -15.98 -15.02 -1.21
N ASP A 159 -15.84 -15.94 -2.16
CA ASP A 159 -15.86 -17.38 -1.90
C ASP A 159 -14.63 -17.82 -1.11
N LEU A 160 -13.47 -17.23 -1.39
CA LEU A 160 -12.25 -17.45 -0.63
C LEU A 160 -12.40 -16.97 0.82
N LEU A 161 -13.01 -15.80 1.04
CA LEU A 161 -13.31 -15.28 2.37
C LEU A 161 -14.20 -16.25 3.17
N ALA A 162 -15.21 -16.83 2.52
CA ALA A 162 -16.03 -17.87 3.14
C ALA A 162 -15.20 -19.13 3.47
N ALA A 163 -14.39 -19.60 2.52
CA ALA A 163 -13.58 -20.82 2.65
C ALA A 163 -12.54 -20.74 3.79
N VAL A 164 -11.93 -19.57 4.00
CA VAL A 164 -10.97 -19.36 5.10
C VAL A 164 -11.66 -19.12 6.47
N GLY A 165 -12.98 -19.25 6.52
CA GLY A 165 -13.77 -19.02 7.74
C GLY A 165 -13.85 -17.55 8.15
N PHE A 166 -13.83 -16.61 7.19
CA PHE A 166 -13.98 -15.18 7.43
C PHE A 166 -15.24 -14.61 6.75
N GLY A 167 -16.39 -15.27 6.98
CA GLY A 167 -17.68 -14.88 6.40
C GLY A 167 -18.12 -13.46 6.78
N ASP A 168 -17.85 -13.02 8.01
CA ASP A 168 -18.18 -11.66 8.47
C ASP A 168 -17.45 -10.56 7.68
N GLY A 169 -16.33 -10.90 7.03
CA GLY A 169 -15.55 -10.00 6.18
C GLY A 169 -16.14 -9.77 4.79
N ILE A 170 -17.08 -10.59 4.34
CA ILE A 170 -17.61 -10.56 2.97
C ILE A 170 -18.36 -9.25 2.69
N GLU A 171 -19.28 -8.86 3.58
CA GLU A 171 -20.06 -7.63 3.36
C GLU A 171 -19.19 -6.35 3.42
N PRO A 172 -18.30 -6.17 4.41
CA PRO A 172 -17.31 -5.08 4.38
C PRO A 172 -16.45 -5.06 3.12
N PHE A 173 -15.97 -6.23 2.68
CA PHE A 173 -15.18 -6.38 1.46
C PHE A 173 -15.97 -5.91 0.22
N ARG A 174 -17.17 -6.45 0.04
CA ARG A 174 -18.05 -6.10 -1.08
C ARG A 174 -18.36 -4.62 -1.12
N ARG A 175 -18.75 -4.05 0.03
CA ARG A 175 -19.21 -2.67 0.13
C ARG A 175 -18.09 -1.65 -0.09
N ARG A 176 -16.86 -1.93 0.37
CA ARG A 176 -15.76 -0.93 0.39
C ARG A 176 -14.60 -1.28 -0.53
N MET A 177 -14.18 -2.54 -0.58
CA MET A 177 -12.93 -2.95 -1.24
C MET A 177 -13.11 -3.24 -2.72
N VAL A 178 -14.27 -3.78 -3.14
CA VAL A 178 -14.55 -4.01 -4.58
C VAL A 178 -14.45 -2.71 -5.38
N ALA A 179 -15.05 -1.62 -4.90
CA ALA A 179 -14.95 -0.32 -5.57
C ALA A 179 -13.50 0.21 -5.63
N ARG A 180 -12.71 -0.03 -4.58
CA ARG A 180 -11.28 0.33 -4.52
C ARG A 180 -10.47 -0.41 -5.58
N MET A 181 -10.75 -1.70 -5.84
CA MET A 181 -10.01 -2.52 -6.80
C MET A 181 -10.10 -2.00 -8.24
N SER A 182 -11.19 -1.32 -8.59
CA SER A 182 -11.40 -0.70 -9.90
C SER A 182 -11.16 0.82 -9.91
N TYR A 183 -10.90 1.43 -8.76
CA TYR A 183 -10.76 2.88 -8.67
C TYR A 183 -9.36 3.33 -9.08
N PHE A 184 -9.32 4.29 -9.99
CA PHE A 184 -8.09 4.97 -10.36
C PHE A 184 -8.34 6.45 -10.65
N GLU A 185 -7.54 7.29 -9.98
CA GLU A 185 -7.40 8.71 -10.29
C GLU A 185 -5.92 9.08 -10.11
N ALA A 186 -5.32 9.82 -11.03
CA ALA A 186 -3.95 10.28 -10.81
C ALA A 186 -3.94 11.42 -9.77
N PRO A 187 -2.94 11.47 -8.86
CA PRO A 187 -2.89 12.49 -7.82
C PRO A 187 -2.58 13.90 -8.36
N MET A 188 -2.14 14.02 -9.61
CA MET A 188 -1.82 15.27 -10.31
C MET A 188 -0.81 16.15 -9.56
N VAL A 189 0.18 15.48 -8.97
CA VAL A 189 1.36 16.11 -8.33
C VAL A 189 2.61 15.36 -8.78
N PRO A 190 3.81 15.96 -8.65
CA PRO A 190 5.06 15.25 -8.84
C PRO A 190 5.10 14.00 -7.95
N LEU A 191 5.26 12.84 -8.58
CA LEU A 191 5.12 11.54 -7.93
C LEU A 191 6.33 10.68 -8.25
N THR A 192 6.97 10.17 -7.21
CA THR A 192 8.00 9.12 -7.34
C THR A 192 7.59 7.87 -6.58
N CYS A 193 7.47 6.76 -7.29
CA CYS A 193 7.17 5.45 -6.73
C CYS A 193 8.44 4.61 -6.69
N ILE A 194 8.95 4.31 -5.50
CA ILE A 194 10.21 3.58 -5.27
C ILE A 194 9.88 2.21 -4.70
N ASN A 195 10.38 1.14 -5.30
CA ASN A 195 10.09 -0.22 -4.85
C ASN A 195 11.33 -1.09 -4.86
N GLY A 196 11.41 -2.02 -3.91
CA GLY A 196 12.40 -3.08 -3.93
C GLY A 196 12.09 -4.09 -5.03
N VAL A 197 13.13 -4.65 -5.66
CA VAL A 197 13.02 -5.80 -6.58
C VAL A 197 14.13 -6.81 -6.30
N GLY A 198 14.09 -8.00 -6.87
CA GLY A 198 15.09 -9.07 -6.68
C GLY A 198 14.76 -10.11 -5.59
N ASN A 199 13.74 -9.90 -4.75
CA ASN A 199 13.43 -10.79 -3.61
C ASN A 199 12.20 -11.66 -3.88
N ARG A 200 12.16 -12.89 -3.38
CA ARG A 200 11.06 -13.82 -3.66
C ARG A 200 9.70 -13.34 -3.10
N THR A 201 8.75 -13.07 -3.99
CA THR A 201 7.36 -12.71 -3.63
C THR A 201 6.42 -13.87 -3.92
N PRO A 202 5.54 -14.27 -2.98
CA PRO A 202 4.51 -15.26 -3.26
C PRO A 202 3.60 -14.79 -4.40
N ARG A 203 3.33 -15.68 -5.35
CA ARG A 203 2.36 -15.52 -6.44
C ARG A 203 1.10 -16.36 -6.19
N GLN A 204 1.27 -17.53 -5.58
CA GLN A 204 0.17 -18.44 -5.24
C GLN A 204 0.41 -19.06 -3.86
N LEU A 205 -0.68 -19.33 -3.15
CA LEU A 205 -0.69 -20.06 -1.89
C LEU A 205 -1.35 -21.43 -2.10
N VAL A 206 -0.69 -22.50 -1.70
CA VAL A 206 -1.19 -23.86 -1.89
C VAL A 206 -1.50 -24.50 -0.53
N TYR A 207 -2.77 -24.84 -0.33
CA TYR A 207 -3.31 -25.56 0.82
C TYR A 207 -3.94 -26.86 0.31
N TRP A 208 -3.13 -27.88 0.04
CA TRP A 208 -3.59 -29.11 -0.64
C TRP A 208 -4.76 -29.77 0.08
N ASP A 209 -4.70 -29.91 1.40
CA ASP A 209 -5.75 -30.48 2.24
C ASP A 209 -6.92 -29.51 2.51
N GLY A 210 -6.84 -28.27 2.04
CA GLY A 210 -7.81 -27.21 2.33
C GLY A 210 -7.73 -26.69 3.76
N ASN A 211 -6.70 -27.05 4.53
CA ASN A 211 -6.54 -26.61 5.91
C ASN A 211 -5.80 -25.27 5.98
N PHE A 212 -6.57 -24.18 6.12
CA PHE A 212 -6.02 -22.82 6.24
C PHE A 212 -5.38 -22.51 7.60
N ASP A 213 -5.44 -23.44 8.56
CA ASP A 213 -4.73 -23.32 9.84
C ASP A 213 -3.26 -23.76 9.72
N GLU A 214 -2.90 -24.51 8.67
CA GLU A 214 -1.50 -24.87 8.41
C GLU A 214 -0.79 -23.84 7.51
N PRO A 215 0.55 -23.77 7.53
CA PRO A 215 1.30 -22.92 6.61
C PRO A 215 1.10 -23.34 5.15
N ALA A 216 0.75 -22.39 4.29
CA ALA A 216 0.65 -22.63 2.85
C ALA A 216 2.02 -22.97 2.25
N GLN A 217 2.04 -23.88 1.27
CA GLN A 217 3.17 -23.97 0.36
C GLN A 217 3.15 -22.75 -0.58
N LEU A 218 4.28 -22.03 -0.62
CA LEU A 218 4.40 -20.78 -1.39
C LEU A 218 4.98 -21.05 -2.77
N VAL A 219 4.24 -20.68 -3.82
CA VAL A 219 4.76 -20.58 -5.19
C VAL A 219 5.16 -19.14 -5.42
N TYR A 220 6.39 -18.92 -5.87
CA TYR A 220 6.97 -17.58 -6.01
C TYR A 220 6.92 -17.11 -7.46
N GLY A 221 6.66 -15.80 -7.65
CA GLY A 221 6.67 -15.13 -8.94
C GLY A 221 7.96 -14.37 -9.22
N ASP A 222 7.81 -13.24 -9.90
CA ASP A 222 8.87 -12.37 -10.45
C ASP A 222 9.64 -11.56 -9.39
N ARG A 223 10.21 -12.26 -8.41
CA ARG A 223 11.20 -11.78 -7.43
C ARG A 223 11.12 -10.27 -7.13
N ASP A 224 10.06 -9.77 -6.50
CA ASP A 224 9.80 -8.33 -6.30
C ASP A 224 9.58 -7.87 -4.84
N GLY A 225 10.01 -8.65 -3.83
CA GLY A 225 9.84 -8.25 -2.43
C GLY A 225 8.54 -8.74 -1.82
N ALA A 226 7.82 -7.85 -1.14
CA ALA A 226 6.54 -8.19 -0.50
C ALA A 226 5.33 -7.81 -1.37
N VAL A 227 5.46 -6.91 -2.34
CA VAL A 227 4.38 -6.43 -3.23
C VAL A 227 4.65 -6.86 -4.66
N ASN A 228 3.78 -7.73 -5.22
CA ASN A 228 3.93 -8.34 -6.54
C ASN A 228 4.32 -7.34 -7.65
N LEU A 229 5.27 -7.73 -8.52
CA LEU A 229 5.80 -6.85 -9.58
C LEU A 229 4.70 -6.40 -10.52
N ILE A 230 3.79 -7.32 -10.86
CA ILE A 230 2.64 -7.06 -11.73
C ILE A 230 1.77 -5.92 -11.18
N SER A 231 1.60 -5.83 -9.86
CA SER A 231 0.84 -4.78 -9.19
C SER A 231 1.51 -3.43 -9.32
N MET A 232 2.82 -3.39 -9.14
CA MET A 232 3.61 -2.17 -9.33
C MET A 232 3.61 -1.72 -10.80
N LEU A 233 3.76 -2.67 -11.74
CA LEU A 233 3.76 -2.38 -13.17
C LEU A 233 2.40 -1.85 -13.64
N ALA A 234 1.30 -2.46 -13.16
CA ALA A 234 -0.05 -1.97 -13.44
C ALA A 234 -0.25 -0.53 -12.96
N PHE A 235 0.15 -0.21 -11.72
CA PHE A 235 0.09 1.16 -11.22
C PHE A 235 0.95 2.14 -12.05
N ASN A 236 2.18 1.73 -12.40
CA ASN A 236 3.07 2.54 -13.21
C ASN A 236 2.51 2.83 -14.61
N GLU A 237 1.86 1.83 -15.21
CA GLU A 237 1.21 1.98 -16.51
C GLU A 237 0.08 3.00 -16.42
N GLU A 238 -0.82 2.85 -15.46
CA GLU A 238 -1.94 3.78 -15.26
C GLU A 238 -1.46 5.22 -15.03
N MET A 239 -0.42 5.42 -14.21
CA MET A 239 0.17 6.75 -14.00
C MET A 239 0.74 7.36 -15.29
N ARG A 240 1.30 6.55 -16.19
CA ARG A 240 1.84 7.00 -17.48
C ARG A 240 0.77 7.22 -18.55
N ARG A 241 -0.40 6.57 -18.43
CA ARG A 241 -1.54 6.77 -19.34
C ARG A 241 -2.21 8.12 -19.15
N GLN A 242 -2.14 8.70 -17.94
CA GLN A 242 -2.77 9.98 -17.63
C GLN A 242 -1.93 11.17 -18.16
N PRO A 243 -2.45 11.99 -19.10
CA PRO A 243 -1.68 13.07 -19.72
C PRO A 243 -1.07 14.07 -18.72
N GLY A 244 -1.83 14.46 -17.70
CA GLY A 244 -1.37 15.39 -16.66
C GLY A 244 -0.36 14.80 -15.69
N GLN A 245 -0.33 13.48 -15.51
CA GLN A 245 0.57 12.81 -14.55
C GLN A 245 1.84 12.28 -15.21
N ARG A 246 1.76 11.86 -16.48
CA ARG A 246 2.86 11.21 -17.21
C ARG A 246 4.17 11.99 -17.14
N GLY A 247 4.11 13.32 -17.32
CA GLY A 247 5.29 14.19 -17.32
C GLY A 247 5.92 14.42 -15.94
N GLN A 248 5.23 14.03 -14.87
CA GLN A 248 5.62 14.26 -13.48
C GLN A 248 5.62 12.96 -12.65
N PHE A 249 5.70 11.81 -13.32
CA PHE A 249 5.75 10.49 -12.70
C PHE A 249 7.10 9.81 -12.93
N LYS A 250 7.75 9.42 -11.82
CA LYS A 250 8.99 8.65 -11.81
C LYS A 250 8.74 7.31 -11.10
N SER A 251 9.25 6.21 -11.67
CA SER A 251 9.24 4.90 -11.02
C SER A 251 10.66 4.39 -10.88
N ILE A 252 11.02 3.94 -9.68
CA ILE A 252 12.37 3.53 -9.32
C ILE A 252 12.32 2.12 -8.75
N LYS A 253 13.19 1.27 -9.27
CA LYS A 253 13.44 -0.07 -8.74
C LYS A 253 14.76 -0.07 -7.98
N VAL A 254 14.76 -0.63 -6.78
CA VAL A 254 15.93 -0.76 -5.92
C VAL A 254 16.23 -2.25 -5.80
N GLU A 255 17.28 -2.70 -6.51
CA GLU A 255 17.63 -4.12 -6.59
C GLU A 255 18.07 -4.68 -5.24
N ASN A 256 17.53 -5.83 -4.87
CA ASN A 256 17.76 -6.56 -3.62
C ASN A 256 17.32 -5.85 -2.34
N ALA A 257 16.61 -4.71 -2.42
CA ALA A 257 16.02 -4.08 -1.24
C ALA A 257 14.77 -4.84 -0.81
N SER A 258 14.73 -5.33 0.43
CA SER A 258 13.51 -5.93 0.98
C SER A 258 12.44 -4.85 1.26
N HIS A 259 11.19 -5.28 1.44
CA HIS A 259 10.06 -4.35 1.68
C HIS A 259 10.27 -3.44 2.90
N ARG A 260 10.86 -3.98 3.97
CA ARG A 260 11.27 -3.23 5.17
C ARG A 260 12.65 -2.58 4.98
N GLY A 261 13.58 -3.34 4.40
CA GLY A 261 14.97 -2.95 4.15
C GLY A 261 15.14 -1.67 3.35
N ILE A 262 14.20 -1.34 2.46
CA ILE A 262 14.28 -0.14 1.62
C ILE A 262 14.40 1.18 2.41
N LEU A 263 13.96 1.21 3.68
CA LEU A 263 14.11 2.36 4.58
C LEU A 263 15.00 2.10 5.80
N THR A 264 15.47 0.86 6.01
CA THR A 264 16.31 0.52 7.17
C THR A 264 17.74 0.14 6.78
N ASP A 265 17.93 -0.42 5.59
CA ASP A 265 19.24 -0.82 5.09
C ASP A 265 19.94 0.43 4.54
N GLU A 266 21.12 0.73 5.07
CA GLU A 266 21.80 2.01 4.82
C GLU A 266 21.98 2.32 3.34
N TRP A 267 22.31 1.32 2.52
CA TRP A 267 22.53 1.50 1.08
C TRP A 267 21.22 1.82 0.34
N ALA A 268 20.11 1.17 0.70
CA ALA A 268 18.80 1.40 0.08
C ALA A 268 18.20 2.72 0.53
N LEU A 269 18.34 3.03 1.83
CA LEU A 269 17.92 4.30 2.40
C LEU A 269 18.67 5.47 1.75
N LYS A 270 19.99 5.36 1.53
CA LYS A 270 20.78 6.37 0.80
C LYS A 270 20.19 6.64 -0.59
N ARG A 271 19.76 5.60 -1.31
CA ARG A 271 19.13 5.74 -2.62
C ARG A 271 17.81 6.49 -2.55
N VAL A 272 16.96 6.19 -1.56
CA VAL A 272 15.70 6.91 -1.32
C VAL A 272 15.96 8.38 -0.94
N MET A 273 16.92 8.63 -0.05
CA MET A 273 17.29 9.98 0.37
C MET A 273 17.84 10.83 -0.78
N GLN A 274 18.60 10.23 -1.69
CA GLN A 274 19.09 10.93 -2.88
C GLN A 274 17.93 11.49 -3.71
N GLU A 275 16.88 10.70 -3.93
CA GLU A 275 15.69 11.10 -4.68
C GLU A 275 14.93 12.24 -4.01
N ILE A 276 14.82 12.20 -2.67
CA ILE A 276 14.22 13.28 -1.88
C ILE A 276 15.05 14.56 -1.99
N LEU A 277 16.38 14.45 -1.94
CA LEU A 277 17.29 15.60 -2.07
C LEU A 277 17.24 16.22 -3.46
N GLU A 278 17.15 15.40 -4.51
CA GLU A 278 16.99 15.85 -5.89
C GLU A 278 15.68 16.65 -6.03
N ALA A 279 14.55 16.09 -5.58
CA ALA A 279 13.26 16.78 -5.63
C ALA A 279 13.25 18.11 -4.85
N ASN A 280 13.94 18.19 -3.71
CA ASN A 280 14.00 19.43 -2.91
C ASN A 280 14.92 20.51 -3.51
N ARG A 281 15.86 20.13 -4.39
CA ARG A 281 16.76 21.08 -5.09
C ARG A 281 16.08 21.75 -6.27
N ASP A 282 15.24 21.02 -6.99
CA ASP A 282 14.47 21.56 -8.13
C ASP A 282 13.46 22.65 -7.70
N SER A 283 13.17 22.74 -6.40
CA SER A 283 12.28 23.74 -5.77
C SER A 283 12.99 25.00 -5.24
N SER A 284 14.32 25.10 -5.35
CA SER A 284 15.13 26.19 -4.76
C SER A 284 15.57 27.23 -5.78
#